data_AF-A0A9E3SLF1-F1
#
_entry.id   AF-A0A9E3SLF1-F1
#
_cell.length_a   1.000
_cell.length_b   1.000
_cell.length_c   1.000
_cell.angle_alpha   90.00
_cell.angle_beta   90.00
_cell.angle_gamma   90.00
#
_symmetry.space_group_name_H-M   'P 1'
#
loop_
_entity.id
_entity.type
_entity.pdbx_description
1 polymer ?
#
loop_
_entity_poly.entity_id
_entity_poly.type
_entity_poly.pdbx_seq_one_letter_code
_entity_poly.pdbx_strand_id
1 'polypeptide(L)'
;MSDKGALITSQAGMRLIAQQTLLNRGDFARLRGYIAENYATAALDSQPVQDRLEDLQALAEQAGKLRVYQVVGASKHQAVAVMEAQRSDAFYMLQVAVEEDYPHKITAFILSPLE
;
A
#
# COMPACT_ATOMS: atom_id res chain seq x y z
N MET A 1 -4.66 -22.48 1.43
CA MET A 1 -4.70 -21.08 1.90
C MET A 1 -5.12 -20.25 0.69
N SER A 2 -6.14 -19.40 0.78
CA SER A 2 -6.39 -18.48 -0.36
C SER A 2 -5.21 -17.53 -0.49
N ASP A 3 -4.90 -17.06 -1.69
CA ASP A 3 -3.79 -16.13 -1.93
C ASP A 3 -3.90 -14.87 -1.06
N LYS A 4 -5.12 -14.42 -0.79
CA LYS A 4 -5.43 -13.32 0.15
C LYS A 4 -5.04 -13.64 1.60
N GLY A 5 -5.05 -14.92 1.97
CA GLY A 5 -4.57 -15.42 3.26
C GLY A 5 -3.07 -15.21 3.49
N ALA A 6 -2.27 -15.07 2.43
CA ALA A 6 -0.83 -14.80 2.57
C ALA A 6 -0.54 -13.35 2.99
N LEU A 7 -1.44 -12.40 2.67
CA LEU A 7 -1.29 -11.01 3.10
C LEU A 7 -1.54 -10.84 4.61
N ILE A 8 -2.52 -11.54 5.16
CA ILE A 8 -2.86 -11.42 6.59
C ILE A 8 -1.82 -12.07 7.52
N THR A 9 -0.98 -12.96 7.00
CA THR A 9 0.07 -13.63 7.78
C THR A 9 1.45 -12.98 7.65
N SER A 10 1.59 -11.97 6.78
CA SER A 10 2.84 -11.23 6.56
C SER A 10 2.80 -9.83 7.18
N GLN A 11 3.94 -9.36 7.67
CA GLN A 11 4.04 -8.00 8.24
C GLN A 11 3.84 -6.95 7.15
N ALA A 12 4.46 -7.16 5.97
CA ALA A 12 4.23 -6.31 4.81
C ALA A 12 2.79 -6.35 4.31
N GLY A 13 2.16 -7.53 4.26
CA GLY A 13 0.77 -7.65 3.85
C GLY A 13 -0.20 -6.94 4.79
N MET A 14 0.05 -7.00 6.10
CA MET A 14 -0.73 -6.23 7.08
C MET A 14 -0.58 -4.72 6.90
N ARG A 15 0.64 -4.23 6.58
CA ARG A 15 0.86 -2.81 6.24
C ARG A 15 0.14 -2.39 4.97
N LEU A 16 0.15 -3.25 3.95
CA LEU A 16 -0.59 -3.05 2.70
C LEU A 16 -2.09 -2.94 2.98
N ILE A 17 -2.66 -3.89 3.71
CA ILE A 17 -4.10 -3.92 4.04
C ILE A 17 -4.51 -2.66 4.82
N ALA A 18 -3.72 -2.27 5.83
CA ALA A 18 -4.03 -1.09 6.65
C ALA A 18 -4.06 0.19 5.81
N GLN A 19 -3.01 0.45 5.03
CA GLN A 19 -2.94 1.63 4.15
C GLN A 19 -4.06 1.63 3.10
N GLN A 20 -4.25 0.50 2.42
CA GLN A 20 -5.27 0.38 1.37
C GLN A 20 -6.69 0.56 1.92
N THR A 21 -6.93 0.13 3.17
CA THR A 21 -8.21 0.33 3.84
C THR A 21 -8.49 1.81 4.08
N LEU A 22 -7.49 2.59 4.52
CA LEU A 22 -7.62 4.03 4.74
C LEU A 22 -7.85 4.76 3.41
N LEU A 23 -7.05 4.43 2.39
CA LEU A 23 -7.17 4.99 1.04
C LEU A 23 -8.56 4.73 0.44
N ASN A 24 -9.02 3.48 0.45
CA ASN A 24 -10.33 3.10 -0.11
C ASN A 24 -11.53 3.67 0.66
N ARG A 25 -11.34 4.11 1.90
CA ARG A 25 -12.35 4.82 2.69
C ARG A 25 -12.35 6.33 2.43
N GLY A 26 -11.30 6.87 1.80
CA GLY A 26 -11.09 8.31 1.67
C GLY A 26 -10.75 8.99 2.99
N ASP A 27 -10.28 8.25 4.00
CA ASP A 27 -9.92 8.81 5.31
C ASP A 27 -8.50 9.36 5.29
N PHE A 28 -8.32 10.45 4.55
CA PHE A 28 -7.00 11.05 4.29
C PHE A 28 -6.35 11.64 5.54
N ALA A 29 -7.15 12.07 6.51
CA ALA A 29 -6.64 12.53 7.81
C ALA A 29 -5.95 11.38 8.57
N ARG A 30 -6.60 10.21 8.64
CA ARG A 30 -5.97 9.03 9.25
C ARG A 30 -4.85 8.46 8.38
N LEU A 31 -4.97 8.52 7.06
CA LEU A 31 -3.91 8.08 6.15
C LEU A 31 -2.63 8.90 6.35
N ARG A 32 -2.73 10.22 6.51
CA ARG A 32 -1.60 11.09 6.83
C ARG A 32 -0.89 10.65 8.11
N GLY A 33 -1.65 10.44 9.19
CA GLY A 33 -1.11 9.96 10.47
C GLY A 33 -0.45 8.58 10.32
N TYR A 34 -1.11 7.67 9.61
CA TYR A 34 -0.57 6.35 9.32
C TYR A 34 0.78 6.41 8.59
N ILE A 35 0.90 7.24 7.55
CA ILE A 35 2.15 7.41 6.81
C ILE A 35 3.26 7.93 7.74
N ALA A 36 2.97 8.97 8.53
CA ALA A 36 3.95 9.56 9.44
C ALA A 36 4.47 8.56 10.51
N GLU A 37 3.61 7.68 11.01
CA GLU A 37 3.96 6.75 12.08
C GLU A 37 4.59 5.44 11.59
N ASN A 38 4.15 4.96 10.42
CA ASN A 38 4.42 3.58 9.97
C ASN A 38 5.41 3.49 8.82
N TYR A 39 5.96 4.59 8.33
CA TYR A 39 7.05 4.59 7.35
C TYR A 39 8.40 4.77 8.04
N ALA A 40 9.42 4.11 7.50
CA ALA A 40 10.80 4.25 7.93
C ALA A 40 11.29 5.67 7.63
N THR A 41 12.18 6.21 8.46
CA THR A 41 12.70 7.59 8.30
C THR A 41 13.27 7.81 6.90
N ALA A 42 14.10 6.89 6.41
CA ALA A 42 14.67 6.99 5.07
C ALA A 42 13.62 7.01 3.94
N ALA A 43 12.47 6.36 4.13
CA ALA A 43 11.37 6.39 3.16
C ALA A 43 10.57 7.70 3.22
N LEU A 44 10.55 8.37 4.37
CA LEU A 44 9.96 9.69 4.55
C LEU A 44 10.90 10.80 4.08
N ASP A 45 12.22 10.60 4.20
CA ASP A 45 13.22 11.54 3.69
C ASP A 45 13.22 11.57 2.15
N SER A 46 13.02 10.41 1.50
CA SER A 46 12.95 10.31 0.04
C SER A 46 11.63 10.82 -0.54
N GLN A 47 10.52 10.59 0.17
CA GLN A 47 9.21 11.10 -0.20
C GLN A 47 8.43 11.46 1.07
N PRO A 48 8.39 12.77 1.41
CA PRO A 48 7.70 13.28 2.59
C PRO A 48 6.24 12.83 2.68
N VAL A 49 5.72 12.87 3.91
CA VAL A 49 4.34 12.49 4.23
C VAL A 49 3.33 13.20 3.32
N GLN A 50 3.54 14.50 3.08
CA GLN A 50 2.62 15.33 2.31
C GLN A 50 2.61 14.93 0.84
N ASP A 51 3.79 14.83 0.22
CA ASP A 51 3.95 14.44 -1.19
C ASP A 51 3.32 13.06 -1.45
N ARG A 52 3.57 12.09 -0.56
CA ARG A 52 2.94 10.76 -0.66
C ARG A 52 1.42 10.82 -0.51
N LEU A 53 0.90 11.67 0.36
CA LEU A 53 -0.53 11.84 0.56
C LEU A 53 -1.19 12.43 -0.69
N GLU A 54 -0.55 13.42 -1.31
CA GLU A 54 -1.01 14.06 -2.55
C GLU A 54 -1.08 13.06 -3.70
N ASP A 55 -0.04 12.25 -3.89
CA ASP A 55 -0.04 11.18 -4.90
C ASP A 55 -1.18 10.19 -4.69
N LEU A 56 -1.42 9.77 -3.43
CA LEU A 56 -2.49 8.84 -3.09
C LEU A 56 -3.88 9.47 -3.25
N GLN A 57 -4.02 10.77 -3.01
CA GLN A 57 -5.26 11.51 -3.25
C GLN A 57 -5.56 11.61 -4.74
N ALA A 58 -4.57 12.00 -5.54
CA ALA A 58 -4.69 12.07 -7.00
C ALA A 58 -5.06 10.69 -7.59
N LEU A 59 -4.41 9.62 -7.12
CA LEU A 59 -4.76 8.26 -7.48
C LEU A 59 -6.20 7.90 -7.10
N ALA A 60 -6.64 8.21 -5.87
CA ALA A 60 -8.01 7.90 -5.45
C ALA A 60 -9.06 8.67 -6.27
N GLU A 61 -8.75 9.89 -6.70
CA GLU A 61 -9.59 10.67 -7.60
C GLU A 61 -9.66 10.04 -9.01
N GLN A 62 -8.54 9.56 -9.54
CA GLN A 62 -8.50 8.97 -10.88
C GLN A 62 -9.07 7.55 -10.91
N ALA A 63 -8.58 6.66 -10.05
CA ALA A 63 -8.88 5.22 -10.07
C ALA A 63 -10.07 4.82 -9.19
N GLY A 64 -10.47 5.67 -8.23
CA GLY A 64 -11.40 5.29 -7.18
C GLY A 64 -10.78 4.30 -6.20
N LYS A 65 -11.56 3.33 -5.72
CA LYS A 65 -11.04 2.27 -4.84
C LYS A 65 -10.16 1.30 -5.62
N LEU A 66 -9.10 0.81 -4.99
CA LEU A 66 -8.29 -0.28 -5.52
C LEU A 66 -8.59 -1.58 -4.76
N ARG A 67 -8.94 -2.64 -5.48
CA ARG A 67 -9.26 -3.96 -4.89
C ARG A 67 -8.19 -4.96 -5.25
N VAL A 68 -7.81 -5.83 -4.32
CA VAL A 68 -6.88 -6.93 -4.60
C VAL A 68 -7.53 -7.89 -5.60
N TYR A 69 -7.02 -7.89 -6.83
CA TYR A 69 -7.36 -8.83 -7.88
C TYR A 69 -6.63 -10.16 -7.66
N GLN A 70 -5.30 -10.10 -7.50
CA GLN A 70 -4.44 -11.26 -7.29
C GLN A 70 -3.28 -10.92 -6.35
N VAL A 71 -2.86 -11.87 -5.51
CA VAL A 71 -1.59 -11.75 -4.78
C VAL A 71 -0.52 -12.46 -5.60
N VAL A 72 0.53 -11.73 -5.99
CA VAL A 72 1.64 -12.26 -6.81
C VAL A 72 2.64 -12.99 -5.92
N GLY A 73 2.90 -12.45 -4.73
CA GLY A 73 3.79 -13.06 -3.76
C GLY A 73 3.75 -12.35 -2.43
N ALA A 74 4.01 -13.11 -1.36
CA ALA A 74 4.18 -12.56 -0.03
C ALA A 74 5.25 -13.35 0.72
N SER A 75 6.15 -12.62 1.37
CA SER A 75 7.07 -13.11 2.40
C SER A 75 6.75 -12.38 3.70
N LYS A 76 7.50 -12.65 4.77
CA LYS A 76 7.29 -11.94 6.04
C LYS A 76 7.43 -10.42 5.89
N HIS A 77 8.40 -9.96 5.09
CA HIS A 77 8.78 -8.54 5.00
C HIS A 77 8.51 -7.89 3.63
N GLN A 78 7.92 -8.64 2.69
CA GLN A 78 7.52 -8.12 1.38
C GLN A 78 6.17 -8.68 0.95
N ALA A 79 5.36 -7.86 0.29
CA ALA A 79 4.10 -8.26 -0.29
C ALA A 79 3.91 -7.59 -1.66
N VAL A 80 3.44 -8.36 -2.64
CA VAL A 80 3.17 -7.91 -3.99
C VAL A 80 1.78 -8.38 -4.42
N ALA A 81 0.95 -7.45 -4.86
CA ALA A 81 -0.41 -7.72 -5.30
C ALA A 81 -0.77 -6.92 -6.55
N VAL A 82 -1.56 -7.54 -7.43
CA VAL A 82 -2.25 -6.85 -8.52
C VAL A 82 -3.55 -6.28 -7.96
N MET A 83 -3.76 -5.00 -8.23
CA MET A 83 -4.90 -4.21 -7.80
C MET A 83 -5.74 -3.81 -9.01
N GLU A 84 -7.04 -3.98 -8.91
CA GLU A 84 -8.02 -3.53 -9.92
C GLU A 84 -8.63 -2.20 -9.47
N ALA A 85 -8.66 -1.23 -10.37
CA ALA A 85 -9.30 0.05 -10.13
C ALA A 85 -10.82 -0.02 -10.23
N GLN A 86 -11.52 0.82 -9.45
CA GLN A 86 -12.98 0.87 -9.47
C GLN A 86 -13.53 1.66 -10.67
N ARG A 87 -12.84 2.73 -11.08
CA ARG A 87 -13.32 3.69 -12.08
C ARG A 87 -12.90 3.36 -13.52
N SER A 88 -12.10 2.31 -13.71
CA SER A 88 -11.52 1.93 -14.99
C SER A 88 -11.14 0.44 -14.98
N ASP A 89 -10.98 -0.16 -16.14
CA ASP A 89 -10.44 -1.52 -16.29
C ASP A 89 -8.90 -1.60 -16.10
N ALA A 90 -8.30 -0.55 -15.53
CA ALA A 90 -6.87 -0.48 -15.27
C ALA A 90 -6.47 -1.35 -14.07
N PHE A 91 -5.35 -2.04 -14.23
CA PHE A 91 -4.69 -2.78 -13.18
C PHE A 91 -3.42 -2.05 -12.71
N TYR A 92 -3.06 -2.26 -11.45
CA TYR A 92 -1.86 -1.72 -10.85
C TYR A 92 -1.10 -2.81 -10.11
N MET A 93 0.22 -2.81 -10.21
CA MET A 93 1.09 -3.59 -9.34
C MET A 93 1.37 -2.79 -8.08
N LEU A 94 1.00 -3.33 -6.92
CA LEU A 94 1.32 -2.76 -5.62
C LEU A 94 2.37 -3.63 -4.93
N GLN A 95 3.49 -3.00 -4.57
CA GLN A 95 4.58 -3.63 -3.82
C GLN A 95 4.76 -2.90 -2.49
N VAL A 96 4.86 -3.67 -1.41
CA VAL A 96 5.16 -3.18 -0.07
C VAL A 96 6.34 -3.95 0.50
N ALA A 97 7.34 -3.23 0.99
CA ALA A 97 8.43 -3.76 1.78
C ALA A 97 8.47 -3.10 3.16
N VAL A 98 8.85 -3.86 4.18
CA VAL A 98 8.97 -3.38 5.56
C VAL A 98 10.31 -3.76 6.16
N GLU A 99 10.69 -3.07 7.23
CA GLU A 99 11.84 -3.42 8.07
C GLU A 99 11.71 -4.83 8.65
N GLU A 100 12.85 -5.52 8.80
CA GLU A 100 12.88 -6.86 9.40
C GLU A 100 12.59 -6.85 10.89
N ASP A 101 12.98 -5.76 11.57
CA ASP A 101 12.78 -5.58 12.99
C ASP A 101 11.45 -4.92 13.29
N TYR A 102 10.91 -5.21 14.47
CA TYR A 102 9.74 -4.52 14.99
C TYR A 102 10.05 -3.01 15.13
N PRO A 103 9.16 -2.09 14.69
CA PRO A 103 7.73 -2.30 14.40
C PRO A 103 7.40 -2.59 12.93
N HIS A 104 8.34 -3.04 12.12
CA HIS A 104 8.16 -3.32 10.69
C HIS A 104 7.61 -2.09 9.93
N LYS A 105 8.37 -0.99 9.98
CA LYS A 105 7.99 0.22 9.24
C LYS A 105 8.15 -0.01 7.75
N ILE A 106 7.31 0.66 6.96
CA ILE A 106 7.30 0.60 5.50
C ILE A 106 8.56 1.27 4.97
N THR A 107 9.38 0.51 4.25
CA THR A 107 10.59 0.99 3.58
C THR A 107 10.32 1.29 2.11
N ALA A 108 9.35 0.62 1.51
CA ALA A 108 8.88 0.90 0.15
C ALA A 108 7.37 0.66 0.04
N PHE A 109 6.69 1.59 -0.63
CA PHE A 109 5.31 1.44 -1.10
C PHE A 109 5.28 1.93 -2.54
N ILE A 110 5.25 1.00 -3.49
CA ILE A 110 5.36 1.28 -4.91
C ILE A 110 4.07 0.83 -5.57
N LEU A 111 3.39 1.76 -6.24
CA LEU A 111 2.21 1.49 -7.04
C LEU A 111 2.48 1.92 -8.47
N SER A 112 2.43 0.99 -9.41
CA SER A 112 2.67 1.24 -10.83
C SER A 112 1.52 0.68 -11.66
N PRO A 113 1.07 1.38 -12.71
CA PRO A 113 0.09 0.81 -13.65
C PRO A 113 0.68 -0.43 -14.34
N LEU A 114 -0.19 -1.38 -14.67
CA LEU A 114 0.12 -2.51 -15.54
C LEU A 114 -0.45 -2.23 -16.92
N GLU A 115 0.44 -2.23 -17.93
CA GLU A 115 0.09 -2.11 -19.36
C GLU A 115 -0.40 -3.44 -19.94
#